data_AF-A0A7C4JNN3-F1
#
_entry.id   AF-A0A7C4JNN3-F1
#
_cell.length_a   1.000
_cell.length_b   1.000
_cell.length_c   1.000
_cell.angle_alpha   90.00
_cell.angle_beta   90.00
_cell.angle_gamma   90.00
#
_symmetry.space_group_name_H-M   'P 1'
#
loop_
_entity.id
_entity.type
_entity.pdbx_description
1 polymer ?
#
loop_
_entity_poly.entity_id
_entity_poly.type
_entity_poly.pdbx_seq_one_letter_code
_entity_poly.pdbx_strand_id
1 'polypeptide(L)'
;MDCKVLLKNEKTLELEDAEVYIHVKGYSLARVTHLDIEHEKLNELLPAESGKFLNITGTTEGIVIKFEGTKEKFLIIECELLKEVLASGEKTRTWVGGKEGGIYIGFRKAEIEKLEKIASKKFGIEPRKYVD
;
A
#
# COMPACT_ATOMS: atom_id res chain seq x y z
N MET A 1 5.86 -9.50 -0.61
CA MET A 1 7.13 -8.80 -0.90
C MET A 1 7.92 -8.74 0.39
N ASP A 2 9.25 -8.69 0.33
CA ASP A 2 10.05 -8.51 1.54
C ASP A 2 10.00 -7.02 1.93
N CYS A 3 9.11 -6.70 2.88
CA CYS A 3 8.88 -5.35 3.34
C CYS A 3 8.74 -5.36 4.87
N LYS A 4 9.19 -4.30 5.51
CA LYS A 4 9.00 -4.03 6.94
C LYS A 4 7.91 -2.98 7.13
N VAL A 5 6.96 -3.26 8.03
CA VAL A 5 5.82 -2.37 8.28
C VAL A 5 5.91 -1.82 9.70
N LEU A 6 5.92 -0.49 9.82
CA LEU A 6 6.01 0.21 11.10
C LEU A 6 4.82 1.14 11.29
N LEU A 7 4.21 1.08 12.46
CA LEU A 7 3.24 2.05 12.93
C LEU A 7 3.92 3.05 13.86
N LYS A 8 3.98 4.31 13.46
CA LYS A 8 4.59 5.40 14.21
C LYS A 8 3.55 6.38 14.71
N ASN A 9 3.56 6.62 16.01
CA ASN A 9 2.86 7.69 16.72
C ASN A 9 3.85 8.37 17.69
N GLU A 10 3.53 8.48 19.00
CA GLU A 10 4.50 8.82 20.05
C GLU A 10 5.64 7.79 20.18
N LYS A 11 5.38 6.55 19.80
CA LYS A 11 6.34 5.45 19.72
C LYS A 11 6.33 4.86 18.32
N THR A 12 7.37 4.12 17.98
CA THR A 12 7.40 3.29 16.76
C THR A 12 7.18 1.85 17.17
N LEU A 13 6.20 1.20 16.54
CA LEU A 13 5.86 -0.20 16.71
C LEU A 13 6.07 -0.90 15.36
N GLU A 14 6.84 -1.96 15.35
CA GLU A 14 6.90 -2.87 14.21
C GLU A 14 5.70 -3.81 14.22
N LEU A 15 5.09 -3.98 13.06
CA LEU A 15 4.02 -4.95 12.84
C LEU A 15 4.67 -6.23 12.34
N GLU A 16 5.13 -7.06 13.28
CA GLU A 16 5.64 -8.39 13.00
C GLU A 16 4.57 -9.21 12.25
N ASP A 17 5.01 -10.05 11.30
CA ASP A 17 4.14 -10.84 10.42
C ASP A 17 3.22 -10.05 9.47
N ALA A 18 3.43 -8.74 9.31
CA ALA A 18 2.70 -7.96 8.32
C ALA A 18 3.07 -8.39 6.89
N GLU A 19 2.05 -8.65 6.06
CA GLU A 19 2.26 -9.01 4.66
C GLU A 19 2.00 -7.81 3.75
N VAL A 20 2.91 -7.58 2.80
CA VAL A 20 2.77 -6.53 1.78
C VAL A 20 2.87 -7.15 0.40
N TYR A 21 1.84 -7.01 -0.43
CA TYR A 21 1.84 -7.58 -1.77
C TYR A 21 1.04 -6.76 -2.79
N ILE A 22 1.41 -6.93 -4.06
CA ILE A 22 0.70 -6.29 -5.17
C ILE A 22 -0.46 -7.19 -5.56
N HIS A 23 -1.70 -6.74 -5.37
CA HIS A 23 -2.88 -7.46 -5.84
C HIS A 23 -3.11 -7.09 -7.30
N VAL A 24 -2.60 -7.91 -8.21
CA VAL A 24 -2.62 -7.66 -9.65
C VAL A 24 -4.02 -7.81 -10.23
N LYS A 25 -4.41 -6.89 -11.11
CA LYS A 25 -5.69 -6.92 -11.84
C LYS A 25 -5.92 -8.26 -12.54
N GLY A 26 -7.13 -8.80 -12.37
CA GLY A 26 -7.57 -10.05 -12.98
C GLY A 26 -7.20 -11.32 -12.19
N TYR A 27 -6.58 -11.17 -11.02
CA TYR A 27 -6.29 -12.26 -10.09
C TYR A 27 -7.11 -12.09 -8.81
N SER A 28 -7.60 -13.19 -8.24
CA SER A 28 -8.40 -13.19 -7.01
C SER A 28 -9.47 -12.08 -6.99
N LEU A 29 -10.19 -11.94 -8.11
CA LEU A 29 -11.27 -10.96 -8.32
C LEU A 29 -10.86 -9.47 -8.33
N ALA A 30 -9.58 -9.12 -8.30
CA ALA A 30 -9.13 -7.73 -8.37
C ALA A 30 -9.51 -7.07 -9.71
N ARG A 31 -10.36 -6.03 -9.63
CA ARG A 31 -10.77 -5.21 -10.78
C ARG A 31 -9.70 -4.24 -11.26
N VAL A 32 -8.86 -3.80 -10.33
CA VAL A 32 -7.77 -2.85 -10.56
C VAL A 32 -6.58 -3.31 -9.71
N THR A 33 -5.37 -3.15 -10.25
CA THR A 33 -4.15 -3.44 -9.50
C THR A 33 -4.03 -2.47 -8.32
N HIS A 34 -3.75 -2.98 -7.13
CA HIS A 34 -3.56 -2.19 -5.91
C HIS A 34 -2.48 -2.81 -5.02
N LEU A 35 -2.08 -2.08 -3.97
CA LEU A 35 -1.13 -2.57 -2.99
C LEU A 35 -1.87 -2.94 -1.70
N ASP A 36 -1.74 -4.18 -1.28
CA ASP A 36 -2.30 -4.68 -0.02
C ASP A 36 -1.25 -4.67 1.08
N ILE A 37 -1.70 -4.33 2.29
CA ILE A 37 -0.94 -4.43 3.54
C ILE A 37 -1.85 -5.13 4.56
N GLU A 38 -1.48 -6.33 4.98
CA GLU A 38 -2.25 -7.17 5.88
C GLU A 38 -1.58 -7.28 7.25
N HIS A 39 -2.29 -6.83 8.27
CA HIS A 39 -2.02 -7.04 9.68
C HIS A 39 -3.24 -6.54 10.48
N GLU A 40 -3.77 -7.35 11.41
CA GLU A 40 -4.98 -7.06 12.22
C GLU A 40 -5.01 -5.65 12.86
N LYS A 41 -3.89 -5.21 13.45
CA LYS A 41 -3.76 -3.85 14.04
C LYS A 41 -4.05 -2.70 13.07
N LEU A 42 -3.98 -2.92 11.75
CA LEU A 42 -4.31 -1.88 10.77
C LEU A 42 -5.80 -1.53 10.78
N ASN A 43 -6.67 -2.45 11.22
CA ASN A 43 -8.09 -2.17 11.37
C ASN A 43 -8.39 -1.16 12.49
N GLU A 44 -7.48 -0.97 13.46
CA GLU A 44 -7.57 0.11 14.45
C GLU A 44 -7.32 1.50 13.82
N LEU A 45 -6.61 1.55 12.68
CA LEU A 45 -6.35 2.78 11.92
C LEU A 45 -7.46 3.05 10.91
N LEU A 46 -7.92 1.99 10.27
CA LEU A 46 -8.91 2.01 9.22
C LEU A 46 -9.75 0.71 9.24
N PRO A 47 -10.95 0.74 9.85
CA PRO A 47 -11.82 -0.43 9.91
C PRO A 47 -12.18 -0.97 8.53
N ALA A 48 -12.54 -2.25 8.46
CA ALA A 48 -13.10 -2.85 7.25
C ALA A 48 -14.29 -2.05 6.72
N GLU A 49 -14.48 -2.04 5.40
CA GLU A 49 -15.55 -1.30 4.70
C GLU A 49 -15.48 0.23 4.85
N SER A 50 -14.41 0.75 5.46
CA SER A 50 -14.13 2.19 5.54
C SER A 50 -13.03 2.59 4.56
N GLY A 51 -12.87 3.89 4.35
CA GLY A 51 -11.76 4.40 3.57
C GLY A 51 -11.72 5.92 3.52
N LYS A 52 -10.56 6.44 3.13
CA LYS A 52 -10.34 7.88 3.00
C LYS A 52 -9.19 8.15 2.04
N PHE A 53 -9.21 9.36 1.48
CA PHE A 53 -8.10 9.86 0.69
C PHE A 53 -6.97 10.33 1.62
N LEU A 54 -5.85 9.60 1.59
CA LEU A 54 -4.67 9.88 2.42
C LEU A 54 -3.50 10.36 1.57
N ASN A 55 -2.62 11.13 2.20
CA ASN A 55 -1.35 11.51 1.62
C ASN A 55 -0.34 10.38 1.80
N ILE A 56 0.28 9.98 0.70
CA ILE A 56 1.36 9.01 0.65
C ILE A 56 2.60 9.70 0.11
N THR A 57 3.72 9.55 0.79
CA THR A 57 5.00 10.14 0.39
C THR A 57 6.04 9.05 0.20
N GLY A 58 6.78 9.08 -0.91
CA GLY A 58 7.94 8.21 -1.11
C GLY A 58 9.10 8.64 -0.22
N THR A 59 9.89 7.68 0.25
CA THR A 59 11.09 7.89 1.07
C THR A 59 12.28 7.19 0.43
N THR A 60 13.46 7.31 1.04
CA THR A 60 14.66 6.57 0.63
C THR A 60 14.55 5.06 0.90
N GLU A 61 13.59 4.63 1.72
CA GLU A 61 13.42 3.25 2.17
C GLU A 61 12.11 2.62 1.69
N GLY A 62 11.16 3.40 1.16
CA GLY A 62 9.89 2.90 0.66
C GLY A 62 8.84 4.01 0.62
N ILE A 63 7.71 3.84 1.32
CA ILE A 63 6.62 4.82 1.35
C ILE A 63 6.09 5.05 2.77
N VAL A 64 5.48 6.21 2.98
CA VAL A 64 4.82 6.57 4.25
C VAL A 64 3.40 7.05 3.97
N ILE A 65 2.43 6.49 4.69
CA ILE A 65 1.03 6.92 4.70
C ILE A 65 0.81 7.78 5.95
N LYS A 66 0.33 9.01 5.76
CA LYS A 66 -0.05 9.90 6.86
C LYS A 66 -1.54 9.75 7.17
N PHE A 67 -1.86 9.37 8.41
CA PHE A 67 -3.21 9.36 8.93
C PHE A 67 -3.47 10.66 9.72
N GLU A 68 -4.43 11.44 9.25
CA GLU A 68 -4.87 12.68 9.88
C GLU A 68 -5.80 12.39 11.08
N GLY A 69 -5.68 13.17 12.15
CA GLY A 69 -6.46 13.00 13.39
C GLY A 69 -5.96 13.91 14.53
N THR A 70 -6.45 13.70 15.75
CA THR A 70 -6.03 14.45 16.96
C THR A 70 -4.57 14.23 17.33
N LYS A 71 -4.01 13.06 16.99
CA LYS A 71 -2.59 12.75 17.02
C LYS A 71 -2.18 12.23 15.65
N GLU A 72 -1.09 12.74 15.11
CA GLU A 72 -0.56 12.24 13.84
C GLU A 72 -0.09 10.78 13.99
N LYS A 73 -0.55 9.94 13.07
CA LYS A 73 -0.10 8.55 12.95
C LYS A 73 0.48 8.34 11.56
N PHE A 74 1.58 7.62 11.47
CA PHE A 74 2.24 7.29 10.21
C PHE A 74 2.34 5.78 10.09
N LEU A 75 1.94 5.24 8.94
CA LEU A 75 2.26 3.88 8.55
C LEU A 75 3.43 3.94 7.58
N ILE A 76 4.57 3.38 7.98
CA ILE A 76 5.81 3.36 7.21
C ILE A 76 5.94 1.95 6.63
N ILE A 77 6.18 1.86 5.33
CA ILE A 77 6.41 0.61 4.61
C ILE A 77 7.80 0.71 3.99
N GLU A 78 8.77 0.10 4.64
CA GLU A 78 10.14 -0.02 4.16
C GLU A 78 10.19 -1.19 3.18
N CYS A 79 10.41 -0.90 1.90
CA CYS A 79 10.39 -1.90 0.86
C CYS A 79 11.11 -1.40 -0.40
N GLU A 80 12.15 -2.11 -0.82
CA GLU A 80 13.00 -1.73 -1.96
C GLU A 80 12.18 -1.47 -3.23
N LEU A 81 11.20 -2.34 -3.50
CA LEU A 81 10.35 -2.27 -4.69
C LEU A 81 9.42 -1.05 -4.68
N LEU A 82 9.00 -0.56 -3.51
CA LEU A 82 8.06 0.58 -3.44
C LEU A 82 8.73 1.91 -3.79
N LYS A 83 10.06 1.98 -3.78
CA LYS A 83 10.83 3.14 -4.29
C LYS A 83 10.68 3.33 -5.79
N GLU A 84 10.35 2.26 -6.53
CA GLU A 84 10.01 2.35 -7.96
C GLU A 84 8.60 2.89 -8.19
N VAL A 85 7.71 2.87 -7.17
CA VAL A 85 6.32 3.35 -7.24
C VAL A 85 6.25 4.85 -6.93
N LEU A 86 6.91 5.29 -5.86
CA LEU A 86 7.03 6.69 -5.46
C LEU A 86 8.47 6.99 -5.08
N ALA A 87 9.09 7.94 -5.80
CA ALA A 87 10.44 8.38 -5.48
C ALA A 87 10.48 9.17 -4.16
N SER A 88 11.66 9.25 -3.53
CA SER A 88 11.83 10.02 -2.30
C SER A 88 11.37 11.47 -2.46
N GLY A 89 10.44 11.90 -1.61
CA GLY A 89 9.82 13.23 -1.64
C GLY A 89 8.64 13.38 -2.60
N GLU A 90 8.41 12.42 -3.51
CA GLU A 90 7.21 12.37 -4.35
C GLU A 90 5.99 12.14 -3.48
N LYS A 91 4.89 12.84 -3.78
CA LYS A 91 3.65 12.76 -3.02
C LYS A 91 2.49 12.40 -3.94
N THR A 92 1.63 11.52 -3.48
CA THR A 92 0.32 11.28 -4.09
C THR A 92 -0.75 11.32 -3.02
N ARG A 93 -1.95 11.73 -3.40
CA ARG A 93 -3.14 11.64 -2.56
C ARG A 93 -4.12 10.70 -3.24
N THR A 94 -4.37 9.57 -2.59
CA THR A 94 -5.11 8.44 -3.18
C THR A 94 -5.99 7.76 -2.15
N TRP A 95 -6.91 6.92 -2.62
CA TRP A 95 -7.81 6.17 -1.75
C TRP A 95 -7.04 5.08 -0.99
N VAL A 96 -7.19 5.06 0.33
CA VAL A 96 -6.79 3.96 1.19
C VAL A 96 -8.05 3.40 1.82
N GLY A 97 -8.33 2.12 1.59
CA GLY A 97 -9.51 1.42 2.09
C GLY A 97 -9.13 0.38 3.14
N GLY A 98 -9.98 0.21 4.14
CA GLY A 98 -9.86 -0.86 5.12
C GLY A 98 -10.52 -2.13 4.60
N LYS A 99 -9.89 -3.27 4.88
CA LYS A 99 -10.41 -4.63 4.64
C LYS A 99 -10.25 -5.46 5.90
N GLU A 100 -10.92 -6.60 6.00
CA GLU A 100 -10.66 -7.52 7.11
C GLU A 100 -9.16 -7.87 7.17
N GLY A 101 -8.56 -7.73 8.34
CA GLY A 101 -7.15 -8.03 8.58
C GLY A 101 -6.17 -7.04 7.94
N GLY A 102 -6.59 -5.90 7.37
CA GLY A 102 -5.63 -5.00 6.72
C GLY A 102 -6.19 -3.76 6.04
N ILE A 103 -5.39 -3.21 5.14
CA ILE A 103 -5.75 -2.09 4.27
C ILE A 103 -5.27 -2.36 2.84
N TYR A 104 -5.84 -1.60 1.90
CA TYR A 104 -5.35 -1.54 0.52
C TYR A 104 -5.18 -0.09 0.07
N ILE A 105 -4.22 0.13 -0.82
CA ILE A 105 -3.94 1.43 -1.44
C ILE A 105 -4.36 1.37 -2.91
N GLY A 106 -5.46 2.04 -3.21
CA GLY A 106 -5.93 2.27 -4.58
C GLY A 106 -5.18 3.43 -5.20
N PHE A 107 -3.96 3.19 -5.68
CA PHE A 107 -3.09 4.19 -6.33
C PHE A 107 -3.69 4.81 -7.59
N ARG A 108 -3.11 5.92 -8.06
CA ARG A 108 -3.48 6.52 -9.35
C ARG A 108 -2.86 5.74 -10.51
N LYS A 109 -3.33 5.98 -11.73
CA LYS A 109 -2.91 5.26 -12.93
C LYS A 109 -1.38 5.19 -13.10
N ALA A 110 -0.66 6.30 -12.89
CA ALA A 110 0.79 6.33 -13.03
C ALA A 110 1.49 5.38 -12.03
N GLU A 111 1.04 5.33 -10.77
CA GLU A 111 1.59 4.42 -9.77
C GLU A 111 1.13 2.97 -10.00
N ILE A 112 -0.08 2.75 -10.52
CA ILE A 112 -0.57 1.42 -10.93
C ILE A 112 0.33 0.83 -12.02
N GLU A 113 0.67 1.60 -13.06
CA GLU A 113 1.55 1.13 -14.14
C GLU A 113 2.94 0.74 -13.60
N LYS A 114 3.44 1.45 -12.58
CA LYS A 114 4.69 1.10 -11.89
C LYS A 114 4.54 -0.22 -11.11
N LEU A 115 3.44 -0.42 -10.38
CA LEU A 115 3.15 -1.67 -9.67
C LEU A 115 3.05 -2.86 -10.63
N GLU A 116 2.34 -2.72 -11.74
CA GLU A 116 2.18 -3.77 -12.76
C GLU A 116 3.54 -4.11 -13.41
N LYS A 117 4.37 -3.10 -13.67
CA LYS A 117 5.74 -3.30 -14.16
C LYS A 117 6.61 -4.05 -13.15
N ILE A 118 6.49 -3.76 -11.85
CA ILE A 118 7.18 -4.52 -10.79
C ILE A 118 6.68 -5.96 -10.79
N ALA A 119 5.36 -6.17 -10.84
CA ALA A 119 4.75 -7.50 -10.83
C ALA A 119 5.23 -8.36 -12.01
N SER A 120 5.23 -7.79 -13.22
CA SER A 120 5.76 -8.42 -14.42
C SER A 120 7.24 -8.77 -14.28
N LYS A 121 8.08 -7.79 -13.93
CA LYS A 121 9.55 -7.97 -13.93
C LYS A 121 10.08 -8.85 -12.80
N LYS A 122 9.48 -8.79 -11.62
CA LYS A 122 9.99 -9.46 -10.41
C LYS A 122 9.30 -10.77 -10.12
N PHE A 123 8.02 -10.90 -10.52
CA PHE A 123 7.20 -12.05 -10.19
C PHE A 123 6.66 -12.77 -11.44
N GLY A 124 6.85 -12.24 -12.65
CA GLY A 124 6.34 -12.84 -13.89
C GLY A 124 4.83 -12.77 -14.01
N ILE A 125 4.17 -11.84 -13.30
CA ILE A 125 2.72 -11.72 -13.25
C ILE A 125 2.27 -10.48 -14.04
N GLU A 126 1.59 -10.70 -15.15
CA GLU A 126 1.00 -9.65 -15.98
C GLU A 126 -0.47 -9.40 -15.62
N PRO A 127 -0.95 -8.13 -15.60
CA PRO A 127 -2.36 -7.81 -15.40
C PRO A 127 -3.22 -8.38 -16.53
N ARG A 128 -4.37 -8.97 -16.19
CA ARG A 128 -5.28 -9.51 -17.21
C ARG A 128 -6.15 -8.40 -17.79
N LYS A 129 -6.34 -8.44 -19.10
CA LYS A 129 -7.43 -7.69 -19.74
C LYS A 129 -8.75 -8.34 -19.36
N TYR A 130 -9.72 -7.54 -18.94
CA TYR A 130 -11.10 -8.02 -18.98
C TYR A 130 -11.43 -8.21 -20.46
N VAL A 131 -11.84 -9.42 -20.81
CA VAL A 131 -12.48 -9.66 -22.09
C VAL A 131 -13.92 -9.17 -21.87
N ASP A 132 -14.27 -8.07 -22.52
CA ASP A 132 -15.65 -7.56 -22.54
C ASP A 132 -16.62 -8.59 -23.14
#